data_AF-A0A2K0W5U5-F1
#
_entry.id   AF-A0A2K0W5U5-F1
#
_cell.length_a   1.000
_cell.length_b   1.000
_cell.length_c   1.000
_cell.angle_alpha   90.00
_cell.angle_beta   90.00
_cell.angle_gamma   90.00
#
_symmetry.space_group_name_H-M   'P 1'
#
loop_
_entity.id
_entity.type
_entity.pdbx_description
1 polymer ?
#
loop_
_entity_poly.entity_id
_entity_poly.type
_entity_poly.pdbx_seq_one_letter_code
_entity_poly.pdbx_strand_id
1 'polypeptide(L)'
;MTANAEPSTHVAPNMMPEYEVKLLLKPTAVLRLDKELQDTVLSTFDMPPSATKQSIQFLDTDSKDIYSAGWSARIRKTENDDGLELTYKKRYAIMGGDIDAALTTANNDGFDAGDVKYEAQVEWGYQKQTLSISRKKMAESTNSEVDLPGDSNSRAMLIDEAPDKFDNLQGNNWGTGMLAKSRIFGPVHAKRSVGKWEGMRLYIEVWPIGKRGSTEIDYLVEASFKTESRMTASAKHDSFISYLQDKGWFLCKDSLKTQLIMERY
;
A
#
# COMPACT_ATOMS: atom_id res chain seq x y z
N MET A 1 22.90 51.83 13.91
CA MET A 1 23.10 50.39 13.69
C MET A 1 21.84 49.68 14.17
N THR A 2 21.10 49.07 13.24
CA THR A 2 20.06 48.09 13.56
C THR A 2 20.11 47.09 12.42
N ALA A 3 20.79 45.98 12.66
CA ALA A 3 20.80 44.85 11.74
C ALA A 3 19.41 44.19 11.82
N ASN A 4 18.68 44.19 10.70
CA ASN A 4 17.52 43.33 10.54
C ASN A 4 18.01 41.88 10.59
N ALA A 5 17.63 41.16 11.63
CA ALA A 5 17.74 39.71 11.62
C ALA A 5 16.75 39.18 10.58
N GLU A 6 17.26 38.54 9.54
CA GLU A 6 16.43 37.78 8.62
C GLU A 6 15.69 36.69 9.41
N PRO A 7 14.40 36.43 9.12
CA PRO A 7 13.69 35.35 9.77
C PRO A 7 14.37 34.02 9.41
N SER A 8 14.87 33.31 10.41
CA SER A 8 15.36 31.95 10.23
C SER A 8 14.19 31.08 9.77
N THR A 9 14.11 30.77 8.49
CA THR A 9 13.19 29.76 7.98
C THR A 9 13.69 28.40 8.47
N HIS A 10 13.27 28.01 9.66
CA HIS A 10 13.53 26.67 10.17
C HIS A 10 12.78 25.70 9.26
N VAL A 11 13.51 25.01 8.38
CA VAL A 11 12.92 23.94 7.56
C VAL A 11 12.35 22.91 8.52
N ALA A 12 11.07 22.58 8.36
CA ALA A 12 10.42 21.60 9.21
C ALA A 12 11.14 20.25 9.06
N PRO A 13 11.29 19.45 10.12
CA PRO A 13 11.97 18.17 10.02
C PRO A 13 11.17 17.18 9.16
N ASN A 14 11.88 16.27 8.48
CA ASN A 14 11.26 15.19 7.72
C ASN A 14 10.43 14.27 8.61
N MET A 15 9.39 13.65 8.02
CA MET A 15 8.63 12.59 8.68
C MET A 15 9.54 11.40 9.06
N MET A 16 9.22 10.72 10.15
CA MET A 16 9.88 9.48 10.54
C MET A 16 9.09 8.28 9.99
N PRO A 17 9.63 7.52 9.01
CA PRO A 17 8.88 6.42 8.41
C PRO A 17 8.98 5.13 9.24
N GLU A 18 7.93 4.31 9.20
CA GLU A 18 8.08 2.87 9.42
C GLU A 18 8.64 2.19 8.15
N TYR A 19 9.13 0.96 8.29
CA TYR A 19 9.70 0.17 7.19
C TYR A 19 8.90 -1.11 7.03
N GLU A 20 8.44 -1.40 5.81
CA GLU A 20 7.82 -2.67 5.45
C GLU A 20 8.68 -3.37 4.40
N VAL A 21 9.26 -4.50 4.78
CA VAL A 21 9.87 -5.43 3.82
C VAL A 21 8.76 -6.27 3.24
N LYS A 22 8.66 -6.31 1.91
CA LYS A 22 7.63 -7.04 1.18
C LYS A 22 8.23 -7.79 0.00
N LEU A 23 8.07 -9.11 -0.01
CA LEU A 23 8.69 -9.98 -1.00
C LEU A 23 7.63 -10.86 -1.66
N LEU A 24 7.74 -11.04 -2.97
CA LEU A 24 6.83 -11.90 -3.70
C LEU A 24 7.19 -13.36 -3.50
N LEU A 25 6.15 -14.18 -3.37
CA LEU A 25 6.25 -15.63 -3.32
C LEU A 25 5.77 -16.22 -4.65
N LYS A 26 6.38 -17.33 -5.07
CA LYS A 26 5.96 -18.11 -6.25
C LYS A 26 4.61 -18.76 -5.97
N PRO A 27 3.52 -18.35 -6.65
CA PRO A 27 2.19 -18.88 -6.35
C PRO A 27 2.11 -20.40 -6.52
N THR A 28 2.80 -20.94 -7.52
CA THR A 28 2.87 -22.39 -7.79
C THR A 28 3.57 -23.19 -6.70
N ALA A 29 4.41 -22.55 -5.88
CA ALA A 29 5.15 -23.20 -4.80
C ALA A 29 4.46 -23.03 -3.43
N VAL A 30 3.66 -21.99 -3.24
CA VAL A 30 3.10 -21.63 -1.92
C VAL A 30 1.60 -21.77 -1.83
N LEU A 31 0.89 -21.91 -2.95
CA LEU A 31 -0.53 -22.17 -2.98
C LEU A 31 -0.84 -23.64 -3.26
N ARG A 32 -1.97 -24.11 -2.73
CA ARG A 32 -2.62 -25.37 -3.10
C ARG A 32 -3.51 -25.16 -4.34
N LEU A 33 -4.14 -26.24 -4.80
CA LEU A 33 -5.07 -26.20 -5.94
C LEU A 33 -6.29 -25.30 -5.69
N ASP A 34 -6.78 -25.28 -4.45
CA ASP A 34 -7.87 -24.40 -3.98
C ASP A 34 -7.47 -22.92 -3.84
N LYS A 35 -6.21 -22.59 -4.14
CA LYS A 35 -5.61 -21.24 -4.09
C LYS A 35 -5.45 -20.68 -2.68
N GLU A 36 -5.54 -21.53 -1.67
CA GLU A 36 -5.11 -21.24 -0.31
C GLU A 36 -3.63 -21.52 -0.12
N LEU A 37 -3.04 -21.01 0.96
CA LEU A 37 -1.65 -21.31 1.33
C LEU A 37 -1.45 -22.80 1.63
N GLN A 38 -0.31 -23.36 1.24
CA GLN A 38 0.06 -24.72 1.61
C GLN A 38 0.27 -24.85 3.12
N ASP A 39 -0.03 -26.05 3.66
CA ASP A 39 0.12 -26.35 5.08
C ASP A 39 1.57 -26.19 5.56
N THR A 40 2.53 -26.47 4.67
CA THR A 40 3.96 -26.25 4.91
C THR A 40 4.30 -24.77 5.09
N VAL A 41 3.65 -23.87 4.34
CA VAL A 41 3.80 -22.41 4.48
C VAL A 41 3.16 -21.95 5.78
N LEU A 42 1.95 -22.42 6.07
CA LEU A 42 1.23 -22.07 7.29
C LEU A 42 2.02 -22.47 8.53
N SER A 43 2.45 -23.73 8.61
CA SER A 43 3.23 -24.24 9.74
C SER A 43 4.62 -23.60 9.85
N THR A 44 5.29 -23.26 8.75
CA THR A 44 6.61 -22.61 8.79
C THR A 44 6.57 -21.22 9.43
N PHE A 45 5.45 -20.51 9.27
CA PHE A 45 5.28 -19.15 9.78
C PHE A 45 4.28 -19.08 10.94
N ASP A 46 3.98 -20.18 11.62
CA ASP A 46 3.02 -20.24 12.74
C ASP A 46 1.67 -19.55 12.41
N MET A 47 1.19 -19.70 11.18
CA MET A 47 -0.07 -19.11 10.73
C MET A 47 -1.24 -20.03 11.05
N PRO A 48 -2.36 -19.51 11.58
CA PRO A 48 -3.58 -20.27 11.68
C PRO A 48 -4.10 -20.62 10.27
N PRO A 49 -4.89 -21.70 10.14
CA PRO A 49 -5.44 -22.11 8.84
C PRO A 49 -6.48 -21.13 8.28
N SER A 50 -7.03 -20.24 9.11
CA SER A 50 -7.95 -19.20 8.67
C SER A 50 -7.20 -17.98 8.15
N ALA A 51 -7.67 -17.44 7.03
CA ALA A 51 -7.24 -16.15 6.49
C ALA A 51 -8.37 -15.13 6.63
N THR A 52 -8.00 -13.89 6.94
CA THR A 52 -8.93 -12.76 6.95
C THR A 52 -9.21 -12.33 5.51
N LYS A 53 -10.48 -12.23 5.13
CA LYS A 53 -10.87 -11.74 3.79
C LYS A 53 -10.81 -10.22 3.73
N GLN A 54 -10.42 -9.70 2.57
CA GLN A 54 -10.42 -8.28 2.28
C GLN A 54 -10.93 -8.03 0.87
N SER A 55 -11.74 -7.00 0.70
CA SER A 55 -12.09 -6.47 -0.62
C SER A 55 -11.47 -5.10 -0.77
N ILE A 56 -10.81 -4.85 -1.90
CA ILE A 56 -10.13 -3.58 -2.18
C ILE A 56 -10.52 -3.09 -3.57
N GLN A 57 -10.86 -1.81 -3.69
CA GLN A 57 -11.02 -1.15 -4.98
C GLN A 57 -10.32 0.19 -5.01
N PHE A 58 -9.80 0.55 -6.18
CA PHE A 58 -9.18 1.83 -6.44
C PHE A 58 -10.10 2.68 -7.32
N LEU A 59 -10.01 4.00 -7.17
CA LEU A 59 -10.74 4.93 -8.03
C LEU A 59 -9.75 5.81 -8.78
N ASP A 60 -9.89 5.82 -10.10
CA ASP A 60 -9.11 6.66 -10.99
C ASP A 60 -9.89 6.92 -12.29
N THR A 61 -9.46 7.89 -13.08
CA THR A 61 -10.01 8.15 -14.40
C THR A 61 -9.61 7.04 -15.37
N ASP A 62 -10.23 6.97 -16.56
CA ASP A 62 -9.82 6.03 -17.60
C ASP A 62 -8.34 6.19 -18.00
N SER A 63 -7.86 7.44 -17.99
CA SER A 63 -6.47 7.83 -18.25
C SER A 63 -5.53 7.62 -17.06
N LYS A 64 -6.05 7.24 -15.89
CA LYS A 64 -5.29 7.03 -14.65
C LYS A 64 -4.58 8.30 -14.19
N ASP A 65 -5.27 9.43 -14.23
CA ASP A 65 -4.71 10.75 -13.93
C ASP A 65 -4.23 10.84 -12.48
N ILE A 66 -4.95 10.23 -11.53
CA ILE A 66 -4.58 10.20 -10.11
C ILE A 66 -3.29 9.39 -9.91
N TYR A 67 -3.24 8.19 -10.48
CA TYR A 67 -2.08 7.31 -10.43
C TYR A 67 -0.85 7.91 -11.10
N SER A 68 -1.03 8.53 -12.26
CA SER A 68 0.04 9.20 -13.00
C SER A 68 0.60 10.41 -12.23
N ALA A 69 -0.22 11.06 -11.40
CA ALA A 69 0.23 12.11 -10.48
C ALA A 69 0.91 11.55 -9.19
N GLY A 70 1.15 10.24 -9.11
CA GLY A 70 1.81 9.56 -8.01
C GLY A 70 0.91 9.27 -6.80
N TRP A 71 -0.40 9.49 -6.93
CA TRP A 71 -1.38 9.22 -5.88
C TRP A 71 -2.15 7.92 -6.13
N SER A 72 -2.79 7.39 -5.10
CA SER A 72 -3.84 6.40 -5.26
C SER A 72 -4.90 6.61 -4.20
N ALA A 73 -6.15 6.63 -4.61
CA ALA A 73 -7.30 6.62 -3.73
C ALA A 73 -7.94 5.22 -3.76
N ARG A 74 -8.18 4.64 -2.58
CA ARG A 74 -8.77 3.31 -2.46
C ARG A 74 -9.77 3.22 -1.34
N ILE A 75 -10.68 2.27 -1.49
CA ILE A 75 -11.59 1.81 -0.44
C ILE A 75 -11.28 0.34 -0.17
N ARG A 76 -11.19 -0.01 1.11
CA ARG A 76 -10.99 -1.39 1.57
C ARG A 76 -12.04 -1.74 2.61
N LYS A 77 -12.60 -2.94 2.51
CA LYS A 77 -13.34 -3.60 3.58
C LYS A 77 -12.56 -4.83 4.03
N THR A 78 -12.36 -4.97 5.33
CA THR A 78 -11.78 -6.18 5.94
C THR A 78 -12.88 -6.91 6.67
N GLU A 79 -12.87 -8.24 6.58
CA GLU A 79 -13.78 -9.10 7.33
C GLU A 79 -13.65 -8.83 8.84
N ASN A 80 -14.80 -8.64 9.50
CA ASN A 80 -14.93 -8.28 10.92
C ASN A 80 -14.48 -6.87 11.32
N ASP A 81 -14.06 -6.01 10.38
CA ASP A 81 -13.90 -4.58 10.67
C ASP A 81 -15.25 -3.87 10.55
N ASP A 82 -15.55 -2.94 11.47
CA ASP A 82 -16.86 -2.24 11.53
C ASP A 82 -17.05 -1.19 10.42
N GLY A 83 -16.00 -0.85 9.68
CA GLY A 83 -16.01 0.26 8.72
C GLY A 83 -15.33 -0.04 7.39
N LEU A 84 -15.35 0.96 6.52
CA LEU A 84 -14.57 1.01 5.28
C LEU A 84 -13.31 1.86 5.53
N GLU A 85 -12.13 1.31 5.21
CA GLU A 85 -10.87 2.07 5.18
C GLU A 85 -10.78 2.81 3.85
N LEU A 86 -10.86 4.14 3.90
CA LEU A 86 -10.54 5.04 2.79
C LEU A 86 -9.08 5.43 2.93
N THR A 87 -8.27 5.19 1.90
CA THR A 87 -6.85 5.54 1.92
C THR A 87 -6.48 6.41 0.73
N TYR A 88 -5.80 7.52 1.02
CA TYR A 88 -5.06 8.33 0.07
C TYR A 88 -3.57 8.06 0.27
N LYS A 89 -2.89 7.58 -0.75
CA LYS A 89 -1.46 7.26 -0.67
C LYS A 89 -0.69 7.94 -1.80
N LYS A 90 0.23 8.84 -1.44
CA LYS A 90 1.24 9.43 -2.33
C LYS A 90 2.50 8.57 -2.31
N ARG A 91 3.16 8.41 -3.46
CA ARG A 91 4.39 7.62 -3.58
C ARG A 91 5.52 8.44 -4.18
N TYR A 92 6.72 8.18 -3.66
CA TYR A 92 7.99 8.70 -4.14
C TYR A 92 8.93 7.53 -4.40
N ALA A 93 9.48 7.44 -5.60
CA ALA A 93 10.52 6.46 -5.89
C ALA A 93 11.77 6.78 -5.06
N ILE A 94 12.36 5.75 -4.44
CA ILE A 94 13.65 5.89 -3.76
C ILE A 94 14.74 5.47 -4.75
N MET A 95 15.57 6.42 -5.15
CA MET A 95 16.65 6.18 -6.13
C MET A 95 17.94 5.83 -5.41
N GLY A 96 18.60 4.74 -5.82
CA GLY A 96 19.89 4.33 -5.25
C GLY A 96 19.88 4.01 -3.75
N GLY A 97 18.70 3.77 -3.17
CA GLY A 97 18.54 3.56 -1.73
C GLY A 97 18.57 4.83 -0.87
N ASP A 98 18.49 6.01 -1.49
CA ASP A 98 18.50 7.29 -0.80
C ASP A 98 17.11 7.65 -0.23
N ILE A 99 16.82 7.08 0.94
CA ILE A 99 15.58 7.32 1.68
C ILE A 99 15.46 8.79 2.12
N ASP A 100 16.58 9.41 2.49
CA ASP A 100 16.61 10.76 3.05
C ASP A 100 16.31 11.81 1.97
N ALA A 101 16.77 11.60 0.74
CA ALA A 101 16.39 12.41 -0.41
C ALA A 101 14.89 12.28 -0.75
N ALA A 102 14.32 11.08 -0.67
CA ALA A 102 12.89 10.87 -0.88
C ALA A 102 12.03 11.55 0.21
N LEU A 103 12.45 11.47 1.47
CA LEU A 103 11.81 12.17 2.58
C LEU A 103 11.90 13.69 2.43
N THR A 104 13.05 14.20 1.98
CA THR A 104 13.25 15.63 1.69
C THR A 104 12.35 16.09 0.55
N THR A 105 12.18 15.27 -0.48
CA THR A 105 11.23 15.54 -1.57
C THR A 105 9.79 15.59 -1.05
N ALA A 106 9.39 14.63 -0.22
CA ALA A 106 8.08 14.64 0.41
C ALA A 106 7.87 15.88 1.28
N ASN A 107 8.88 16.31 2.04
CA ASN A 107 8.83 17.54 2.85
C ASN A 107 8.65 18.79 1.98
N ASN A 108 9.37 18.89 0.84
CA ASN A 108 9.19 19.98 -0.12
C ASN A 108 7.79 20.00 -0.75
N ASP A 109 7.17 18.83 -0.92
CA ASP A 109 5.75 18.69 -1.32
C ASP A 109 4.78 18.96 -0.14
N GLY A 110 5.32 19.39 0.99
CA GLY A 110 4.60 19.76 2.19
C GLY A 110 4.22 18.56 3.06
N PHE A 111 4.96 17.45 3.06
CA PHE A 111 4.77 16.36 4.03
C PHE A 111 5.91 16.36 5.05
N ASP A 112 5.76 17.14 6.12
CA ASP A 112 6.75 17.26 7.18
C ASP A 112 6.32 16.53 8.47
N ALA A 113 7.18 16.49 9.49
CA ALA A 113 6.89 15.81 10.74
C ALA A 113 5.70 16.39 11.52
N GLY A 114 5.27 17.63 11.21
CA GLY A 114 4.09 18.27 11.77
C GLY A 114 2.78 17.80 11.14
N ASP A 115 2.81 17.13 9.98
CA ASP A 115 1.65 16.57 9.29
C ASP A 115 1.18 15.25 9.93
N VAL A 116 0.81 15.28 11.21
CA VAL A 116 0.43 14.12 12.04
C VAL A 116 -0.78 13.33 11.53
N LYS A 117 -1.50 13.83 10.53
CA LYS A 117 -2.61 13.12 9.85
C LYS A 117 -2.13 12.16 8.75
N TYR A 118 -0.83 12.20 8.44
CA TYR A 118 -0.20 11.36 7.43
C TYR A 118 0.82 10.44 8.09
N GLU A 119 0.97 9.25 7.52
CA GLU A 119 1.93 8.24 7.95
C GLU A 119 2.93 8.00 6.83
N ALA A 120 4.23 8.13 7.14
CA ALA A 120 5.31 7.78 6.23
C ALA A 120 5.69 6.31 6.39
N GLN A 121 5.90 5.62 5.26
CA GLN A 121 6.32 4.23 5.24
C GLN A 121 7.26 3.97 4.05
N VAL A 122 8.43 3.41 4.32
CA VAL A 122 9.31 2.87 3.28
C VAL A 122 8.90 1.44 2.98
N GLU A 123 8.36 1.22 1.78
CA GLU A 123 8.07 -0.09 1.24
C GLU A 123 9.33 -0.62 0.53
N TRP A 124 9.94 -1.67 1.08
CA TRP A 124 11.17 -2.28 0.60
C TRP A 124 10.84 -3.61 -0.10
N GLY A 125 10.80 -3.56 -1.44
CA GLY A 125 10.63 -4.71 -2.33
C GLY A 125 11.91 -5.51 -2.53
N TYR A 126 12.00 -6.37 -3.55
CA TYR A 126 13.21 -7.14 -3.82
C TYR A 126 14.42 -6.26 -4.17
N GLN A 127 14.27 -5.39 -5.17
CA GLN A 127 15.34 -4.48 -5.60
C GLN A 127 14.92 -3.01 -5.48
N LYS A 128 13.61 -2.75 -5.38
CA LYS A 128 13.06 -1.39 -5.38
C LYS A 128 12.59 -0.99 -3.99
N GLN A 129 12.86 0.26 -3.63
CA GLN A 129 12.27 0.91 -2.48
C GLN A 129 11.31 2.01 -2.93
N THR A 130 10.26 2.25 -2.17
CA THR A 130 9.30 3.32 -2.41
C THR A 130 8.92 3.94 -1.08
N LEU A 131 9.05 5.26 -0.97
CA LEU A 131 8.46 5.99 0.14
C LEU A 131 6.98 6.19 -0.18
N SER A 132 6.12 5.87 0.78
CA SER A 132 4.69 6.13 0.69
C SER A 132 4.25 7.01 1.85
N ILE A 133 3.43 8.01 1.55
CA ILE A 133 2.79 8.88 2.54
C ILE A 133 1.29 8.64 2.46
N SER A 134 0.69 8.19 3.56
CA SER A 134 -0.70 7.73 3.59
C SER A 134 -1.55 8.56 4.53
N ARG A 135 -2.75 8.95 4.11
CA ARG A 135 -3.83 9.40 5.00
C ARG A 135 -4.98 8.41 4.92
N LYS A 136 -5.38 7.90 6.08
CA LYS A 136 -6.48 6.94 6.23
C LYS A 136 -7.67 7.62 6.90
N LYS A 137 -8.88 7.22 6.52
CA LYS A 137 -10.14 7.58 7.16
C LYS A 137 -11.02 6.35 7.26
N MET A 138 -11.76 6.24 8.36
CA MET A 138 -12.74 5.19 8.56
C MET A 138 -14.11 5.79 8.28
N ALA A 139 -14.82 5.22 7.31
CA ALA A 139 -16.24 5.50 7.09
C ALA A 139 -17.07 4.37 7.71
N GLU A 140 -18.22 4.71 8.29
CA GLU A 140 -19.15 3.72 8.81
C GLU A 140 -19.63 2.78 7.70
N SER A 141 -19.83 1.53 8.06
CA SER A 141 -20.37 0.50 7.16
C SER A 141 -21.49 -0.21 7.89
N THR A 142 -22.64 -0.39 7.23
CA THR A 142 -23.76 -1.13 7.79
C THR A 142 -23.68 -2.64 7.55
N ASN A 143 -22.63 -3.13 6.87
CA ASN A 143 -22.45 -4.54 6.53
C ASN A 143 -21.16 -5.10 7.16
N SER A 144 -21.25 -6.29 7.79
CA SER A 144 -20.13 -7.05 8.32
C SER A 144 -19.43 -7.91 7.26
N GLU A 145 -20.05 -8.10 6.10
CA GLU A 145 -19.44 -8.75 4.94
C GLU A 145 -18.39 -7.85 4.27
N VAL A 146 -17.63 -8.42 3.33
CA VAL A 146 -16.56 -7.72 2.59
C VAL A 146 -17.07 -6.95 1.37
N ASP A 147 -18.31 -6.47 1.41
CA ASP A 147 -18.92 -5.73 0.31
C ASP A 147 -18.32 -4.34 0.16
N LEU A 148 -18.19 -3.91 -1.10
CA LEU A 148 -17.70 -2.58 -1.46
C LEU A 148 -18.78 -1.77 -2.17
N PRO A 149 -18.78 -0.44 -1.98
CA PRO A 149 -19.73 0.44 -2.65
C PRO A 149 -19.52 0.45 -4.17
N GLY A 150 -20.60 0.65 -4.93
CA GLY A 150 -20.53 0.90 -6.38
C GLY A 150 -19.91 2.26 -6.71
N ASP A 151 -19.74 2.57 -8.00
CA ASP A 151 -19.00 3.75 -8.46
C ASP A 151 -19.47 5.08 -7.85
N SER A 152 -20.79 5.35 -7.83
CA SER A 152 -21.33 6.62 -7.36
C SER A 152 -21.04 6.85 -5.87
N ASN A 153 -21.32 5.84 -5.04
CA ASN A 153 -21.10 5.92 -3.59
C ASN A 153 -19.61 5.97 -3.27
N SER A 154 -18.78 5.22 -4.01
CA SER A 154 -17.33 5.23 -3.84
C SER A 154 -16.73 6.60 -4.14
N ARG A 155 -17.19 7.24 -5.23
CA ARG A 155 -16.78 8.61 -5.58
C ARG A 155 -17.19 9.58 -4.48
N ALA A 156 -18.45 9.54 -4.02
CA ALA A 156 -18.93 10.41 -2.97
C ALA A 156 -18.13 10.26 -1.67
N MET A 157 -17.92 9.03 -1.20
CA MET A 157 -17.15 8.72 0.01
C MET A 157 -15.71 9.24 -0.06
N LEU A 158 -15.02 9.02 -1.18
CA LEU A 158 -13.67 9.53 -1.34
C LEU A 158 -13.68 11.06 -1.41
N ILE A 159 -14.52 11.68 -2.24
CA ILE A 159 -14.59 13.14 -2.39
C ILE A 159 -14.79 13.83 -1.03
N ASP A 160 -15.71 13.33 -0.20
CA ASP A 160 -16.02 13.88 1.12
C ASP A 160 -14.82 13.86 2.08
N GLU A 161 -13.97 12.82 1.97
CA GLU A 161 -12.82 12.61 2.85
C GLU A 161 -11.48 13.00 2.22
N ALA A 162 -11.51 13.66 1.06
CA ALA A 162 -10.33 14.04 0.30
C ALA A 162 -9.38 14.96 1.11
N PRO A 163 -8.08 14.65 1.20
CA PRO A 163 -7.12 15.54 1.82
C PRO A 163 -6.81 16.75 0.96
N ASP A 164 -6.64 17.92 1.57
CA ASP A 164 -6.25 19.15 0.87
C ASP A 164 -4.97 19.00 0.02
N LYS A 165 -3.96 18.25 0.51
CA LYS A 165 -2.71 18.01 -0.24
C LYS A 165 -2.91 17.10 -1.47
N PHE A 166 -3.93 16.23 -1.43
CA PHE A 166 -4.35 15.45 -2.60
C PHE A 166 -5.21 16.31 -3.53
N ASP A 167 -6.17 17.03 -2.96
CA ASP A 167 -7.17 17.77 -3.71
C ASP A 167 -6.58 18.96 -4.46
N ASN A 168 -5.59 19.64 -3.87
CA ASN A 168 -4.99 20.86 -4.43
C ASN A 168 -3.67 20.63 -5.17
N LEU A 169 -3.32 19.38 -5.50
CA LEU A 169 -2.02 19.02 -6.08
C LEU A 169 -1.68 19.79 -7.36
N GLN A 170 -2.65 19.95 -8.28
CA GLN A 170 -2.47 20.63 -9.57
C GLN A 170 -3.39 21.84 -9.72
N GLY A 171 -3.65 22.52 -8.60
CA GLY A 171 -4.64 23.59 -8.49
C GLY A 171 -5.87 23.17 -7.71
N ASN A 172 -6.70 24.15 -7.36
CA ASN A 172 -7.82 23.96 -6.44
C ASN A 172 -8.81 22.90 -6.94
N ASN A 173 -9.21 21.98 -6.06
CA ASN A 173 -10.18 20.92 -6.30
C ASN A 173 -9.82 19.97 -7.46
N TRP A 174 -8.54 19.85 -7.79
CA TRP A 174 -8.08 18.94 -8.84
C TRP A 174 -8.39 17.47 -8.48
N GLY A 175 -8.04 17.04 -7.27
CA GLY A 175 -8.15 15.63 -6.86
C GLY A 175 -9.60 15.15 -6.79
N THR A 176 -10.48 15.93 -6.17
CA THR A 176 -11.93 15.69 -6.15
C THR A 176 -12.55 15.80 -7.54
N GLY A 177 -12.05 16.73 -8.37
CA GLY A 177 -12.42 16.84 -9.78
C GLY A 177 -12.06 15.59 -10.60
N MET A 178 -10.91 14.96 -10.32
CA MET A 178 -10.54 13.67 -10.91
C MET A 178 -11.43 12.55 -10.37
N LEU A 179 -11.63 12.47 -9.06
CA LEU A 179 -12.51 11.48 -8.42
C LEU A 179 -13.94 11.50 -8.97
N ALA A 180 -14.49 12.68 -9.25
CA ALA A 180 -15.83 12.81 -9.82
C ALA A 180 -15.97 12.10 -11.19
N LYS A 181 -14.87 12.06 -11.96
CA LYS A 181 -14.75 11.41 -13.28
C LYS A 181 -14.23 9.98 -13.21
N SER A 182 -13.86 9.51 -12.01
CA SER A 182 -13.26 8.18 -11.84
C SER A 182 -14.25 7.05 -12.02
N ARG A 183 -13.70 5.87 -12.34
CA ARG A 183 -14.34 4.56 -12.26
C ARG A 183 -13.57 3.66 -11.30
N ILE A 184 -14.17 2.53 -10.95
CA ILE A 184 -13.51 1.49 -10.18
C ILE A 184 -12.45 0.74 -11.03
N PHE A 185 -11.29 0.52 -10.40
CA PHE A 185 -10.28 -0.47 -10.76
C PHE A 185 -10.28 -1.56 -9.67
N GLY A 186 -10.58 -2.80 -10.04
CA GLY A 186 -10.97 -3.88 -9.13
C GLY A 186 -12.48 -4.21 -9.24
N PRO A 187 -13.15 -4.61 -8.15
CA PRO A 187 -12.58 -4.91 -6.84
C PRO A 187 -11.69 -6.16 -6.88
N VAL A 188 -10.73 -6.23 -5.96
CA VAL A 188 -9.90 -7.41 -5.72
C VAL A 188 -10.24 -7.98 -4.36
N HIS A 189 -10.59 -9.27 -4.34
CA HIS A 189 -10.90 -10.03 -3.14
C HIS A 189 -9.67 -10.79 -2.67
N ALA A 190 -8.89 -10.17 -1.80
CA ALA A 190 -7.67 -10.71 -1.25
C ALA A 190 -7.92 -11.49 0.04
N LYS A 191 -6.96 -12.34 0.39
CA LYS A 191 -6.90 -13.03 1.69
C LYS A 191 -5.60 -12.69 2.37
N ARG A 192 -5.64 -12.51 3.69
CA ARG A 192 -4.48 -12.23 4.52
C ARG A 192 -4.37 -13.26 5.63
N SER A 193 -3.24 -13.96 5.68
CA SER A 193 -2.83 -14.80 6.79
C SER A 193 -1.83 -14.04 7.66
N VAL A 194 -1.93 -14.22 8.98
CA VAL A 194 -1.06 -13.54 9.96
C VAL A 194 -0.34 -14.60 10.77
N GLY A 195 0.98 -14.51 10.84
CA GLY A 195 1.84 -15.42 11.58
C GLY A 195 3.09 -14.71 12.08
N LYS A 196 4.19 -15.45 12.15
CA LYS A 196 5.47 -14.97 12.65
C LYS A 196 6.64 -15.47 11.81
N TRP A 197 7.69 -14.66 11.77
CA TRP A 197 9.01 -15.08 11.30
C TRP A 197 10.06 -14.46 12.23
N GLU A 198 10.86 -15.30 12.88
CA GLU A 198 11.86 -14.89 13.87
C GLU A 198 11.28 -13.97 14.97
N GLY A 199 10.07 -14.28 15.42
CA GLY A 199 9.35 -13.51 16.43
C GLY A 199 8.68 -12.22 15.93
N MET A 200 8.99 -11.76 14.71
CA MET A 200 8.31 -10.61 14.08
C MET A 200 6.97 -11.04 13.51
N ARG A 201 5.95 -10.18 13.62
CA ARG A 201 4.67 -10.42 12.95
C ARG A 201 4.87 -10.42 11.44
N LEU A 202 4.42 -11.49 10.80
CA LEU A 202 4.49 -11.69 9.35
C LEU A 202 3.07 -11.74 8.77
N TYR A 203 2.89 -11.10 7.63
CA TYR A 203 1.69 -11.20 6.81
C TYR A 203 2.02 -11.99 5.55
N ILE A 204 1.12 -12.89 5.12
CA ILE A 204 1.11 -13.38 3.75
C ILE A 204 -0.24 -13.03 3.15
N GLU A 205 -0.24 -12.32 2.03
CA GLU A 205 -1.44 -11.95 1.31
C GLU A 205 -1.52 -12.64 -0.05
N VAL A 206 -2.69 -13.18 -0.37
CA VAL A 206 -3.01 -13.79 -1.67
C VAL A 206 -3.98 -12.87 -2.41
N TRP A 207 -3.55 -12.35 -3.55
CA TRP A 207 -4.31 -11.40 -4.38
C TRP A 207 -4.65 -12.02 -5.73
N PRO A 208 -5.89 -12.48 -5.95
CA PRO A 208 -6.36 -12.88 -7.28
C PRO A 208 -6.64 -11.62 -8.11
N ILE A 209 -5.79 -11.34 -9.10
CA ILE A 209 -5.89 -10.16 -9.95
C ILE A 209 -6.33 -10.60 -11.34
N GLY A 210 -7.62 -10.35 -11.62
CA GLY A 210 -8.20 -10.57 -12.95
C GLY A 210 -7.71 -9.56 -13.97
N LYS A 211 -8.14 -9.77 -15.22
CA LYS A 211 -7.97 -8.82 -16.32
C LYS A 211 -9.34 -8.46 -16.88
N ARG A 212 -9.60 -7.17 -17.12
CA ARG A 212 -10.89 -6.69 -17.64
C ARG A 212 -11.22 -7.40 -18.95
N GLY A 213 -12.45 -7.92 -19.04
CA GLY A 213 -12.94 -8.66 -20.20
C GLY A 213 -12.35 -10.06 -20.37
N SER A 214 -11.64 -10.58 -19.35
CA SER A 214 -11.07 -11.94 -19.33
C SER A 214 -11.51 -12.69 -18.09
N THR A 215 -11.53 -14.02 -18.17
CA THR A 215 -11.67 -14.94 -17.02
C THR A 215 -10.33 -15.35 -16.43
N GLU A 216 -9.22 -14.90 -17.03
CA GLU A 216 -7.85 -15.13 -16.54
C GLU A 216 -7.61 -14.40 -15.22
N ILE A 217 -7.03 -15.12 -14.26
CA ILE A 217 -6.68 -14.63 -12.92
C ILE A 217 -5.22 -14.97 -12.67
N ASP A 218 -4.41 -13.95 -12.40
CA ASP A 218 -3.08 -14.17 -11.83
C ASP A 218 -3.10 -13.97 -10.32
N TYR A 219 -2.38 -14.84 -9.63
CA TYR A 219 -2.24 -14.76 -8.19
C TYR A 219 -0.94 -14.04 -7.86
N LEU A 220 -1.04 -12.89 -7.22
CA LEU A 220 0.10 -12.25 -6.59
C LEU A 220 0.11 -12.64 -5.12
N VAL A 221 1.16 -13.34 -4.69
CA VAL A 221 1.37 -13.72 -3.29
C VAL A 221 2.53 -12.90 -2.75
N GLU A 222 2.30 -12.19 -1.65
CA GLU A 222 3.30 -11.32 -1.02
C GLU A 222 3.43 -11.67 0.46
N ALA A 223 4.67 -11.85 0.93
CA ALA A 223 4.98 -11.92 2.34
C ALA A 223 5.56 -10.58 2.80
N SER A 224 5.06 -10.03 3.92
CA SER A 224 5.59 -8.78 4.46
C SER A 224 5.67 -8.74 5.98
N PHE A 225 6.65 -8.00 6.49
CA PHE A 225 6.76 -7.65 7.92
C PHE A 225 7.14 -6.17 8.05
N LYS A 226 6.88 -5.61 9.23
CA LYS A 226 7.11 -4.20 9.53
C LYS A 226 8.06 -4.00 10.71
N THR A 227 8.80 -2.91 10.68
CA THR A 227 9.68 -2.46 11.78
C THR A 227 9.88 -0.95 11.72
N GLU A 228 10.14 -0.32 12.85
CA GLU A 228 10.48 1.11 12.94
C GLU A 228 11.97 1.38 12.67
N SER A 229 12.80 0.33 12.60
CA SER A 229 14.26 0.44 12.45
C SER A 229 14.71 0.20 11.01
N ARG A 230 15.30 1.23 10.39
CA ARG A 230 15.96 1.14 9.07
C ARG A 230 17.00 0.02 9.02
N MET A 231 17.80 -0.10 10.07
CA MET A 231 18.85 -1.12 10.18
C MET A 231 18.26 -2.53 10.24
N THR A 232 17.19 -2.71 11.04
CA THR A 232 16.50 -4.00 11.13
C THR A 232 15.86 -4.36 9.80
N ALA A 233 15.19 -3.41 9.13
CA ALA A 233 14.62 -3.64 7.81
C ALA A 233 15.67 -4.09 6.79
N SER A 234 16.81 -3.39 6.72
CA SER A 234 17.90 -3.75 5.82
C SER A 234 18.48 -5.13 6.10
N ALA A 235 18.79 -5.45 7.36
CA ALA A 235 19.36 -6.74 7.71
C ALA A 235 18.36 -7.89 7.47
N LYS A 236 17.11 -7.70 7.87
CA LYS A 236 16.06 -8.72 7.72
C LYS A 236 15.59 -8.87 6.28
N HIS A 237 15.71 -7.86 5.44
CA HIS A 237 15.42 -7.95 4.00
C HIS A 237 16.25 -9.07 3.35
N ASP A 238 17.57 -9.01 3.48
CA ASP A 238 18.47 -9.97 2.82
C ASP A 238 18.37 -11.37 3.43
N SER A 239 18.23 -11.45 4.77
CA SER A 239 17.96 -12.71 5.46
C SER A 239 16.62 -13.33 5.03
N PHE A 240 15.58 -12.53 4.81
CA PHE A 240 14.28 -13.04 4.41
C PHE A 240 14.28 -13.52 2.96
N ILE A 241 14.96 -12.82 2.06
CA ILE A 241 15.19 -13.30 0.69
C ILE A 241 15.89 -14.66 0.70
N SER A 242 17.01 -14.77 1.41
CA SER A 242 17.79 -16.01 1.49
C SER A 242 16.93 -17.16 2.04
N TYR A 243 16.20 -16.89 3.13
CA TYR A 243 15.28 -17.85 3.74
C TYR A 243 14.20 -18.34 2.75
N LEU A 244 13.57 -17.43 2.01
CA LEU A 244 12.54 -17.79 1.03
C LEU A 244 13.14 -18.50 -0.20
N GLN A 245 14.38 -18.20 -0.58
CA GLN A 245 15.11 -18.87 -1.66
C GLN A 245 15.44 -20.32 -1.30
N ASP A 246 15.93 -20.57 -0.08
CA ASP A 246 16.24 -21.92 0.43
C ASP A 246 15.00 -22.81 0.47
N LYS A 247 13.83 -22.22 0.74
CA LYS A 247 12.53 -22.91 0.67
C LYS A 247 12.00 -23.12 -0.75
N GLY A 248 12.63 -22.49 -1.75
CA GLY A 248 12.15 -22.47 -3.13
C GLY A 248 10.93 -21.58 -3.35
N TRP A 249 10.53 -20.76 -2.38
CA TRP A 249 9.32 -19.95 -2.39
C TRP A 249 9.52 -18.56 -2.99
N PHE A 250 10.73 -18.03 -2.95
CA PHE A 250 10.99 -16.66 -3.40
C PHE A 250 10.74 -16.47 -4.89
N LEU A 251 10.02 -15.39 -5.25
CA LEU A 251 9.89 -14.89 -6.61
C LEU A 251 10.75 -13.64 -6.78
N CYS A 252 11.85 -13.76 -7.53
CA CYS A 252 12.83 -12.69 -7.77
C CYS A 252 12.31 -11.57 -8.68
N LYS A 253 11.29 -10.83 -8.24
CA LYS A 253 10.65 -9.75 -8.98
C LYS A 253 10.06 -8.70 -8.03
N ASP A 254 10.15 -7.44 -8.42
CA ASP A 254 9.36 -6.36 -7.82
C ASP A 254 8.00 -6.21 -8.50
N SER A 255 6.95 -5.98 -7.71
CA SER A 255 5.64 -5.60 -8.21
C SER A 255 4.91 -4.76 -7.17
N LEU A 256 4.24 -3.69 -7.61
CA LEU A 256 3.29 -2.97 -6.78
C LEU A 256 1.88 -3.46 -7.10
N LYS A 257 1.13 -3.90 -6.08
CA LYS A 257 -0.28 -4.33 -6.21
C LYS A 257 -1.12 -3.29 -6.93
N THR A 258 -0.97 -2.01 -6.55
CA THR A 258 -1.67 -0.90 -7.21
C THR A 258 -1.32 -0.80 -8.69
N GLN A 259 -0.04 -0.89 -9.05
CA GLN A 259 0.38 -0.84 -10.46
C GLN A 259 -0.28 -1.97 -11.26
N LEU A 260 -0.21 -3.20 -10.76
CA LEU A 260 -0.76 -4.37 -11.44
C LEU A 260 -2.29 -4.28 -11.61
N ILE A 261 -3.00 -3.74 -10.62
CA ILE A 261 -4.45 -3.51 -10.70
C ILE A 261 -4.76 -2.43 -11.74
N MET A 262 -4.03 -1.31 -11.74
CA MET A 262 -4.23 -0.22 -12.70
C MET A 262 -3.95 -0.68 -14.14
N GLU A 263 -2.97 -1.56 -14.36
CA GLU A 263 -2.64 -2.08 -15.69
C GLU A 263 -3.69 -3.07 -16.24
N ARG A 264 -4.46 -3.74 -15.36
CA ARG A 264 -5.32 -4.86 -15.75
C ARG A 264 -6.81 -4.55 -15.82
N TYR A 265 -7.27 -3.52 -15.10
CA TYR A 265 -8.67 -3.10 -15.06
C TYR A 265 -8.91 -1.84 -15.90
#